data_AF-A0A6N1AE64-F1
#
_entry.id   AF-A0A6N1AE64-F1
#
_cell.length_a   1.000
_cell.length_b   1.000
_cell.length_c   1.000
_cell.angle_alpha   90.00
_cell.angle_beta   90.00
_cell.angle_gamma   90.00
#
_symmetry.space_group_name_H-M   'P 1'
#
loop_
_entity.id
_entity.type
_entity.pdbx_description
1 polymer ?
#
loop_
_entity_poly.entity_id
_entity_poly.type
_entity_poly.pdbx_seq_one_letter_code
_entity_poly.pdbx_strand_id
1 'polypeptide(L)'
;MSRGLPEHVSDDPDLIKRLKIALKQAFVARFNESDWKELALVMDLEEEIREHPRFLRSCQWGDPDYDGHVLDLVDVIFFKRASRVGEILALPKIAAWFHSNADDLLELWKGQPDPLVDALAHGLDELTTASSGLDIDVYKRRISDALPNDPAQAVGSTKDMLEAVMRTILAERGDPNPSRHEFPSLTSACLAQLGLNQGPPNSEWDKLRNGIISNASKTVGAIGMLRNLGGTGHGRVLGQAPDISTEDAQLVAATGFILAAWLLRHHRHGD
;
A
#
# COMPACT_ATOMS: atom_id res chain seq x y z
N MET A 1 -0.11 -6.15 -2.01
CA MET A 1 0.48 -5.52 -3.21
C MET A 1 1.88 -6.08 -3.39
N SER A 2 2.22 -6.55 -4.58
CA SER A 2 3.57 -7.06 -4.85
C SER A 2 4.57 -5.91 -4.83
N ARG A 3 5.55 -5.98 -3.93
CA ARG A 3 6.68 -5.03 -3.89
C ARG A 3 7.82 -5.62 -4.72
N GLY A 4 8.44 -4.83 -5.58
CA GLY A 4 9.68 -5.24 -6.25
C GLY A 4 10.82 -5.50 -5.25
N LEU A 5 11.98 -5.88 -5.77
CA LEU A 5 13.22 -5.89 -4.99
C LEU A 5 13.54 -4.47 -4.47
N PRO A 6 13.81 -4.27 -3.16
CA PRO A 6 14.24 -2.99 -2.63
C PRO A 6 15.56 -2.54 -3.26
N GLU A 7 15.79 -1.23 -3.37
CA GLU A 7 17.04 -0.68 -3.95
C GLU A 7 18.28 -1.13 -3.17
N HIS A 8 18.24 -1.03 -1.83
CA HIS A 8 19.37 -1.46 -0.98
C HIS A 8 19.68 -2.96 -1.09
N VAL A 9 18.71 -3.80 -1.48
CA VAL A 9 18.95 -5.21 -1.79
C VAL A 9 19.55 -5.34 -3.18
N SER A 10 19.05 -4.56 -4.15
CA SER A 10 19.55 -4.57 -5.53
C SER A 10 21.01 -4.13 -5.65
N ASP A 11 21.45 -3.24 -4.75
CA ASP A 11 22.81 -2.70 -4.72
C ASP A 11 23.80 -3.53 -3.88
N ASP A 12 23.32 -4.57 -3.17
CA ASP A 12 24.15 -5.45 -2.34
C ASP A 12 24.24 -6.85 -2.98
N PRO A 13 25.36 -7.17 -3.68
CA PRO A 13 25.53 -8.45 -4.34
C PRO A 13 25.49 -9.66 -3.41
N ASP A 14 25.85 -9.51 -2.14
CA ASP A 14 25.87 -10.62 -1.18
C ASP A 14 24.46 -10.89 -0.62
N LEU A 15 23.68 -9.84 -0.38
CA LEU A 15 22.25 -9.99 -0.09
C LEU A 15 21.48 -10.63 -1.24
N ILE A 16 21.76 -10.24 -2.50
CA ILE A 16 21.15 -10.89 -3.67
C ILE A 16 21.47 -12.38 -3.70
N LYS A 17 22.75 -12.76 -3.53
CA LYS A 17 23.14 -14.18 -3.52
C LYS A 17 22.40 -14.94 -2.43
N ARG A 18 22.32 -14.37 -1.23
CA ARG A 18 21.65 -14.99 -0.09
C ARG A 18 20.15 -15.16 -0.34
N LEU A 19 19.50 -14.15 -0.92
CA LEU A 19 18.09 -14.20 -1.30
C LEU A 19 17.82 -15.25 -2.39
N LYS A 20 18.67 -15.33 -3.42
CA LYS A 20 18.55 -16.36 -4.46
C LYS A 20 18.65 -17.77 -3.89
N ILE A 21 19.61 -17.99 -2.98
CA ILE A 21 19.78 -19.29 -2.31
C ILE A 21 18.54 -19.63 -1.46
N ALA A 22 18.04 -18.69 -0.67
CA ALA A 22 16.85 -18.88 0.14
C ALA A 22 15.61 -19.17 -0.73
N LEU A 23 15.44 -18.42 -1.83
CA LEU A 23 14.34 -18.64 -2.76
C LEU A 23 14.42 -20.02 -3.43
N LYS A 24 15.62 -20.44 -3.84
CA LYS A 24 15.85 -21.80 -4.34
C LYS A 24 15.43 -22.85 -3.33
N GLN A 25 15.84 -22.70 -2.06
CA GLN A 25 15.50 -23.64 -0.99
C GLN A 25 13.98 -23.67 -0.74
N ALA A 26 13.32 -22.51 -0.74
CA ALA A 26 11.87 -22.41 -0.60
C ALA A 26 11.14 -23.14 -1.74
N PHE A 27 11.59 -22.95 -2.98
CA PHE A 27 11.03 -23.64 -4.13
C PHE A 27 11.19 -25.16 -4.04
N VAL A 28 12.42 -25.66 -3.84
CA VAL A 28 12.69 -27.10 -3.72
C VAL A 28 11.84 -27.72 -2.61
N ALA A 29 11.68 -27.03 -1.48
CA ALA A 29 10.94 -27.55 -0.34
C ALA A 29 9.41 -27.53 -0.50
N ARG A 30 8.86 -26.68 -1.39
CA ARG A 30 7.42 -26.37 -1.41
C ARG A 30 6.73 -26.57 -2.75
N PHE A 31 7.47 -26.62 -3.86
CA PHE A 31 6.89 -26.71 -5.19
C PHE A 31 6.90 -28.16 -5.70
N ASN A 32 5.75 -28.57 -6.23
CA ASN A 32 5.60 -29.76 -7.05
C ASN A 32 5.48 -29.40 -8.55
N GLU A 33 5.33 -30.41 -9.41
CA GLU A 33 5.21 -30.23 -10.85
C GLU A 33 4.05 -29.30 -11.27
N SER A 34 2.90 -29.38 -10.59
CA SER A 34 1.74 -28.52 -10.89
C SER A 34 2.04 -27.06 -10.54
N ASP A 35 2.65 -26.82 -9.38
CA ASP A 35 3.05 -25.49 -8.93
C ASP A 35 4.00 -24.82 -9.92
N TRP A 36 4.95 -25.59 -10.48
CA TRP A 36 5.86 -25.12 -11.51
C TRP A 36 5.15 -24.74 -12.80
N LYS A 37 4.17 -25.55 -13.23
CA LYS A 37 3.38 -25.27 -14.44
C LYS A 37 2.50 -24.03 -14.28
N GLU A 38 2.00 -23.75 -13.09
CA GLU A 38 1.27 -22.53 -12.78
C GLU A 38 2.20 -21.30 -12.79
N LEU A 39 3.36 -21.42 -12.13
CA LEU A 39 4.34 -20.34 -12.11
C LEU A 39 4.85 -19.99 -13.51
N ALA A 40 5.10 -21.01 -14.35
CA ALA A 40 5.52 -20.81 -15.74
C ALA A 40 4.54 -19.94 -16.53
N LEU A 41 3.24 -20.16 -16.33
CA LEU A 41 2.19 -19.41 -17.00
C LEU A 41 2.07 -17.97 -16.47
N VAL A 42 2.15 -17.77 -15.15
CA VAL A 42 1.96 -16.45 -14.52
C VAL A 42 3.17 -15.52 -14.74
N MET A 43 4.37 -16.09 -14.85
CA MET A 43 5.64 -15.35 -14.91
C MET A 43 6.25 -15.30 -16.32
N ASP A 44 5.59 -15.88 -17.32
CA ASP A 44 6.11 -16.06 -18.68
C ASP A 44 7.49 -16.75 -18.68
N LEU A 45 7.54 -17.95 -18.08
CA LEU A 45 8.73 -18.80 -17.93
C LEU A 45 8.51 -20.20 -18.54
N GLU A 46 7.70 -20.29 -19.59
CA GLU A 46 7.38 -21.56 -20.27
C GLU A 46 8.64 -22.22 -20.87
N GLU A 47 9.55 -21.43 -21.44
CA GLU A 47 10.82 -21.92 -22.00
C GLU A 47 11.70 -22.57 -20.92
N GLU A 48 11.87 -21.88 -19.79
CA GLU A 48 12.76 -22.30 -18.71
C GLU A 48 12.21 -23.45 -17.86
N ILE A 49 10.89 -23.64 -17.83
CA ILE A 49 10.24 -24.65 -16.99
C ILE A 49 9.66 -25.79 -17.83
N ARG A 50 8.79 -25.49 -18.79
CA ARG A 50 8.04 -26.51 -19.53
C ARG A 50 8.80 -27.06 -20.73
N GLU A 51 9.49 -26.19 -21.47
CA GLU A 51 10.29 -26.60 -22.62
C GLU A 51 11.69 -27.08 -22.21
N HIS A 52 12.12 -26.79 -20.98
CA HIS A 52 13.39 -27.27 -20.46
C HIS A 52 13.41 -28.80 -20.32
N PRO A 53 14.33 -29.50 -21.02
CA PRO A 53 14.28 -30.95 -21.19
C PRO A 53 14.45 -31.76 -19.88
N ARG A 54 14.99 -31.11 -18.83
CA ARG A 54 15.30 -31.75 -17.55
C ARG A 54 14.52 -31.19 -16.36
N PHE A 55 13.84 -30.05 -16.47
CA PHE A 55 13.36 -29.32 -15.27
C PHE A 55 12.24 -30.09 -14.57
N LEU A 56 11.09 -30.24 -15.23
CA LEU A 56 9.97 -30.99 -14.67
C LEU A 56 10.29 -32.48 -14.47
N ARG A 57 11.14 -33.05 -15.33
CA ARG A 57 11.59 -34.43 -15.19
C ARG A 57 12.39 -34.63 -13.89
N SER A 58 13.42 -33.83 -13.65
CA SER A 58 14.23 -33.94 -12.43
C SER A 58 13.40 -33.70 -11.17
N CYS A 59 12.42 -32.78 -11.22
CA CYS A 59 11.44 -32.57 -10.16
C CYS A 59 10.58 -33.83 -9.89
N GLN A 60 10.07 -34.46 -10.94
CA GLN A 60 9.16 -35.61 -10.83
C GLN A 60 9.87 -36.85 -10.27
N TRP A 61 11.14 -37.06 -10.67
CA TRP A 61 11.92 -38.26 -10.33
C TRP A 61 12.83 -38.06 -9.11
N GLY A 62 12.90 -36.84 -8.56
CA GLY A 62 13.76 -36.51 -7.42
C GLY A 62 15.25 -36.63 -7.75
N ASP A 63 15.63 -36.24 -8.97
CA ASP A 63 17.01 -36.38 -9.45
C ASP A 63 17.97 -35.45 -8.68
N PRO A 64 19.25 -35.85 -8.48
CA PRO A 64 20.24 -35.03 -7.77
C PRO A 64 20.54 -33.65 -8.40
N ASP A 65 20.23 -33.48 -9.69
CA ASP A 65 20.44 -32.25 -10.44
C ASP A 65 19.26 -31.26 -10.36
N TYR A 66 18.12 -31.66 -9.77
CA TYR A 66 16.92 -30.81 -9.66
C TYR A 66 17.21 -29.48 -8.96
N ASP A 67 17.90 -29.51 -7.82
CA ASP A 67 18.29 -28.31 -7.06
C ASP A 67 19.10 -27.32 -7.90
N GLY A 68 19.94 -27.83 -8.80
CA GLY A 68 20.73 -27.01 -9.73
C GLY A 68 19.85 -26.33 -10.76
N HIS A 69 18.91 -27.06 -11.37
CA HIS A 69 17.95 -26.48 -12.31
C HIS A 69 17.05 -25.42 -11.67
N VAL A 70 16.64 -25.61 -10.40
CA VAL A 70 15.89 -24.58 -9.68
C VAL A 70 16.74 -23.34 -9.43
N LEU A 71 18.04 -23.51 -9.12
CA LEU A 71 18.94 -22.37 -8.96
C LEU A 71 19.12 -21.59 -10.26
N ASP A 72 19.34 -22.29 -11.38
CA ASP A 72 19.46 -21.68 -12.71
C ASP A 72 18.19 -20.87 -13.06
N LEU A 73 17.01 -21.43 -12.76
CA LEU A 73 15.74 -20.74 -12.94
C LEU A 73 15.64 -19.48 -12.06
N VAL A 74 16.07 -19.55 -10.80
CA VAL A 74 16.11 -18.39 -9.90
C VAL A 74 17.01 -17.30 -10.47
N ASP A 75 18.16 -17.66 -11.04
CA ASP A 75 19.03 -16.69 -11.73
C ASP A 75 18.31 -16.03 -12.91
N VAL A 76 17.58 -16.80 -13.73
CA VAL A 76 16.77 -16.26 -14.81
C VAL A 76 15.67 -15.34 -14.30
N ILE A 77 14.99 -15.68 -13.21
CA ILE A 77 13.96 -14.83 -12.60
C ILE A 77 14.55 -13.48 -12.17
N PHE A 78 15.70 -13.47 -11.50
CA PHE A 78 16.34 -12.23 -11.10
C PHE A 78 16.87 -11.42 -12.28
N PHE A 79 17.24 -12.07 -13.38
CA PHE A 79 17.71 -11.37 -14.59
C PHE A 79 16.56 -10.82 -15.43
N LYS A 80 15.54 -11.62 -15.73
CA LYS A 80 14.44 -11.30 -16.65
C LYS A 80 13.21 -10.71 -15.96
N ARG A 81 13.05 -10.92 -14.64
CA ARG A 81 11.81 -10.66 -13.87
C ARG A 81 12.07 -10.07 -12.48
N ALA A 82 13.18 -9.34 -12.28
CA ALA A 82 13.57 -8.76 -10.99
C ALA A 82 12.43 -8.00 -10.29
N SER A 83 11.70 -7.17 -11.03
CA SER A 83 10.58 -6.37 -10.50
C SER A 83 9.40 -7.21 -9.98
N ARG A 84 9.31 -8.47 -10.39
CA ARG A 84 8.23 -9.40 -10.01
C ARG A 84 8.63 -10.40 -8.93
N VAL A 85 9.86 -10.32 -8.40
CA VAL A 85 10.35 -11.24 -7.35
C VAL A 85 9.47 -11.21 -6.09
N GLY A 86 8.95 -10.04 -5.70
CA GLY A 86 8.04 -9.98 -4.56
C GLY A 86 6.69 -10.65 -4.78
N GLU A 87 6.24 -10.85 -6.03
CA GLU A 87 5.04 -11.65 -6.31
C GLU A 87 5.27 -13.11 -5.88
N ILE A 88 6.47 -13.62 -6.15
CA ILE A 88 6.89 -14.97 -5.79
C ILE A 88 7.03 -15.10 -4.27
N LEU A 89 7.68 -14.14 -3.63
CA LEU A 89 7.85 -14.14 -2.17
C LEU A 89 6.51 -14.07 -1.43
N ALA A 90 5.50 -13.43 -2.03
CA ALA A 90 4.16 -13.34 -1.49
C ALA A 90 3.30 -14.60 -1.69
N LEU A 91 3.75 -15.60 -2.47
CA LEU A 91 3.03 -16.86 -2.61
C LEU A 91 2.91 -17.55 -1.24
N PRO A 92 1.71 -17.95 -0.76
CA PRO A 92 1.53 -18.39 0.62
C PRO A 92 2.50 -19.48 1.09
N LYS A 93 2.79 -20.45 0.23
CA LYS A 93 3.75 -21.55 0.50
C LYS A 93 5.21 -21.09 0.58
N ILE A 94 5.60 -20.08 -0.21
CA ILE A 94 6.94 -19.48 -0.18
C ILE A 94 7.06 -18.57 1.03
N ALA A 95 6.09 -17.66 1.24
CA ALA A 95 6.03 -16.79 2.41
C ALA A 95 6.13 -17.61 3.70
N ALA A 96 5.33 -18.66 3.86
CA ALA A 96 5.38 -19.53 5.05
C ALA A 96 6.75 -20.19 5.26
N TRP A 97 7.45 -20.55 4.17
CA TRP A 97 8.82 -21.08 4.26
C TRP A 97 9.80 -20.00 4.73
N PHE A 98 9.74 -18.79 4.17
CA PHE A 98 10.63 -17.68 4.55
C PHE A 98 10.47 -17.30 6.01
N HIS A 99 9.26 -17.13 6.53
CA HIS A 99 9.03 -16.84 7.96
C HIS A 99 9.65 -17.90 8.89
N SER A 100 9.75 -19.15 8.43
CA SER A 100 10.27 -20.25 9.25
C SER A 100 11.79 -20.43 9.13
N ASN A 101 12.42 -19.98 8.04
CA ASN A 101 13.81 -20.36 7.70
C ASN A 101 14.72 -19.17 7.36
N ALA A 102 14.16 -18.02 7.01
CA ALA A 102 14.86 -16.87 6.47
C ALA A 102 14.10 -15.56 6.76
N ASP A 103 13.55 -15.44 7.98
CA ASP A 103 12.72 -14.29 8.38
C ASP A 103 13.50 -12.97 8.27
N ASP A 104 14.80 -13.01 8.56
CA ASP A 104 15.69 -11.87 8.43
C ASP A 104 15.83 -11.36 6.98
N LEU A 105 15.58 -12.20 5.96
CA LEU A 105 15.49 -11.76 4.58
C LEU A 105 14.13 -11.13 4.24
N LEU A 106 13.05 -11.48 4.95
CA LEU A 106 11.77 -10.76 4.85
C LEU A 106 11.85 -9.37 5.51
N GLU A 107 12.66 -9.22 6.56
CA GLU A 107 12.94 -7.93 7.18
C GLU A 107 13.51 -6.90 6.18
N LEU A 108 14.14 -7.34 5.08
CA LEU A 108 14.64 -6.45 4.03
C LEU A 108 13.52 -5.62 3.37
N TRP A 109 12.28 -6.11 3.40
CA TRP A 109 11.12 -5.36 2.92
C TRP A 109 10.46 -4.50 4.00
N LYS A 110 10.89 -4.61 5.26
CA LYS A 110 10.45 -3.72 6.34
C LYS A 110 11.21 -2.41 6.28
N GLY A 111 10.55 -1.32 6.65
CA GLY A 111 11.11 0.03 6.57
C GLY A 111 11.13 0.66 5.17
N GLN A 112 10.84 -0.07 4.08
CA GLN A 112 10.77 0.54 2.75
C GLN A 112 9.48 1.35 2.61
N PRO A 113 9.58 2.61 2.14
CA PRO A 113 8.40 3.43 1.93
C PRO A 113 7.53 2.80 0.83
N ASP A 114 6.22 2.96 0.97
CA ASP A 114 5.29 2.41 0.00
C ASP A 114 5.34 3.27 -1.28
N PRO A 115 5.71 2.71 -2.45
CA PRO A 115 5.91 3.49 -3.65
C PRO A 115 4.63 4.15 -4.17
N LEU A 116 3.45 3.58 -3.88
CA LEU A 116 2.18 4.20 -4.21
C LEU A 116 1.90 5.38 -3.27
N VAL A 117 2.11 5.18 -1.96
CA VAL A 117 1.94 6.24 -0.95
C VAL A 117 2.88 7.41 -1.24
N ASP A 118 4.13 7.14 -1.58
CA ASP A 118 5.13 8.16 -1.96
C ASP A 118 4.73 8.88 -3.25
N ALA A 119 4.33 8.16 -4.29
CA ALA A 119 3.88 8.77 -5.54
C ALA A 119 2.65 9.68 -5.33
N LEU A 120 1.70 9.25 -4.49
CA LEU A 120 0.52 10.05 -4.13
C LEU A 120 0.89 11.28 -3.29
N ALA A 121 1.82 11.13 -2.35
CA ALA A 121 2.35 12.24 -1.56
C ALA A 121 3.00 13.30 -2.47
N HIS A 122 3.78 12.89 -3.47
CA HIS A 122 4.35 13.79 -4.47
C HIS A 122 3.29 14.46 -5.34
N GLY A 123 2.27 13.73 -5.81
CA GLY A 123 1.17 14.31 -6.58
C GLY A 123 0.38 15.39 -5.81
N LEU A 124 0.38 15.33 -4.47
CA LEU A 124 -0.26 16.33 -3.63
C LEU A 124 0.53 17.66 -3.56
N ASP A 125 1.83 17.66 -3.84
CA ASP A 125 2.67 18.87 -3.81
C ASP A 125 2.27 19.87 -4.89
N GLU A 126 1.98 19.36 -6.08
CA GLU A 126 1.45 20.15 -7.20
C GLU A 126 0.10 20.82 -6.82
N LEU A 127 -0.65 20.20 -5.91
CA LEU A 127 -1.94 20.67 -5.43
C LEU A 127 -1.90 21.57 -4.20
N THR A 128 -0.72 21.85 -3.64
CA THR A 128 -0.60 22.66 -2.41
C THR A 128 0.25 23.91 -2.53
N THR A 129 1.08 24.06 -3.57
CA THR A 129 1.89 25.27 -3.83
C THR A 129 1.11 26.60 -3.87
N ALA A 130 -0.22 26.57 -3.98
CA ALA A 130 -1.09 27.74 -4.07
C ALA A 130 -2.02 28.00 -2.86
N SER A 131 -2.08 27.12 -1.84
CA SER A 131 -2.89 27.39 -0.64
C SER A 131 -1.99 27.96 0.45
N SER A 132 -2.22 29.21 0.83
CA SER A 132 -1.35 29.98 1.72
C SER A 132 -1.40 29.55 3.20
N GLY A 133 -2.26 28.59 3.56
CA GLY A 133 -2.51 28.20 4.96
C GLY A 133 -2.25 26.74 5.33
N LEU A 134 -2.00 25.85 4.36
CA LEU A 134 -1.90 24.41 4.59
C LEU A 134 -0.47 23.90 4.39
N ASP A 135 0.23 23.60 5.47
CA ASP A 135 1.52 22.88 5.43
C ASP A 135 1.26 21.38 5.31
N ILE A 136 0.98 20.92 4.09
CA ILE A 136 0.71 19.50 3.81
C ILE A 136 1.97 18.63 3.96
N ASP A 137 3.15 19.23 3.79
CA ASP A 137 4.44 18.55 3.82
C ASP A 137 4.70 17.90 5.18
N VAL A 138 4.27 18.58 6.25
CA VAL A 138 4.33 18.02 7.61
C VAL A 138 3.55 16.72 7.72
N TYR A 139 2.36 16.64 7.12
CA TYR A 139 1.52 15.44 7.20
C TYR A 139 2.04 14.32 6.31
N LYS A 140 2.45 14.64 5.08
CA LYS A 140 3.13 13.69 4.19
C LYS A 140 4.30 13.02 4.89
N ARG A 141 5.21 13.83 5.45
CA ARG A 141 6.41 13.34 6.13
C ARG A 141 6.05 12.47 7.33
N ARG A 142 5.07 12.86 8.14
CA ARG A 142 4.58 12.04 9.26
C ARG A 142 4.00 10.70 8.82
N ILE A 143 3.25 10.66 7.71
CA ILE A 143 2.67 9.43 7.19
C ILE A 143 3.77 8.52 6.63
N SER A 144 4.70 9.06 5.84
CA SER A 144 5.82 8.31 5.27
C SER A 144 6.77 7.81 6.35
N ASP A 145 7.13 8.61 7.35
CA ASP A 145 8.03 8.22 8.44
C ASP A 145 7.41 7.15 9.35
N ALA A 146 6.07 7.20 9.52
CA ALA A 146 5.35 6.20 10.29
C ALA A 146 5.25 4.87 9.53
N LEU A 147 5.11 4.89 8.21
CA LEU A 147 5.05 3.65 7.43
C LEU A 147 6.44 3.07 7.18
N PRO A 148 6.58 1.74 7.17
CA PRO A 148 5.61 0.72 7.58
C PRO A 148 5.59 0.44 9.08
N ASN A 149 6.48 1.06 9.86
CA ASN A 149 6.88 0.61 11.20
C ASN A 149 5.92 0.99 12.34
N ASP A 150 5.06 1.98 12.12
CA ASP A 150 4.03 2.44 13.03
C ASP A 150 2.70 2.68 12.27
N PRO A 151 1.98 1.58 11.93
CA PRO A 151 0.71 1.65 11.20
C PRO A 151 -0.34 2.52 11.90
N ALA A 152 -0.38 2.51 13.24
CA ALA A 152 -1.32 3.30 14.03
C ALA A 152 -1.04 4.80 13.89
N GLN A 153 0.22 5.21 13.97
CA GLN A 153 0.63 6.60 13.76
C GLN A 153 0.39 7.06 12.31
N ALA A 154 0.57 6.19 11.32
CA ALA A 154 0.27 6.50 9.92
C ALA A 154 -1.23 6.78 9.70
N VAL A 155 -2.11 5.93 10.26
CA VAL A 155 -3.57 6.14 10.22
C VAL A 155 -3.97 7.42 10.97
N GLY A 156 -3.35 7.69 12.12
CA GLY A 156 -3.55 8.92 12.88
C GLY A 156 -3.17 10.16 12.07
N SER A 157 -1.98 10.17 11.48
CA SER A 157 -1.46 11.28 10.68
C SER A 157 -2.30 11.51 9.42
N THR A 158 -2.85 10.44 8.83
CA THR A 158 -3.78 10.52 7.69
C THR A 158 -5.09 11.21 8.07
N LYS A 159 -5.67 10.88 9.23
CA LYS A 159 -6.85 11.57 9.76
C LYS A 159 -6.56 13.06 9.97
N ASP A 160 -5.45 13.38 10.64
CA ASP A 160 -5.10 14.76 10.97
C ASP A 160 -4.83 15.60 9.72
N MET A 161 -4.27 14.98 8.66
CA MET A 161 -4.14 15.60 7.34
C MET A 161 -5.51 15.97 6.75
N LEU A 162 -6.45 15.03 6.73
CA LEU A 162 -7.80 15.28 6.21
C LEU A 162 -8.52 16.38 7.02
N GLU A 163 -8.33 16.40 8.34
CA GLU A 163 -8.83 17.51 9.18
C GLU A 163 -8.24 18.86 8.77
N ALA A 164 -6.92 18.94 8.61
CA ALA A 164 -6.24 20.16 8.23
C ALA A 164 -6.73 20.67 6.86
N VAL A 165 -6.84 19.77 5.87
CA VAL A 165 -7.37 20.08 4.53
C VAL A 165 -8.79 20.64 4.63
N MET A 166 -9.71 19.93 5.29
CA MET A 166 -11.11 20.35 5.36
C MET A 166 -11.28 21.65 6.15
N ARG A 167 -10.55 21.84 7.26
CA ARG A 167 -10.60 23.08 8.05
C ARG A 167 -10.05 24.26 7.26
N THR A 168 -8.99 24.06 6.48
CA THR A 168 -8.43 25.11 5.61
C THR A 168 -9.45 25.54 4.55
N ILE A 169 -10.05 24.57 3.84
CA ILE A 169 -11.10 24.85 2.84
C ILE A 169 -12.27 25.61 3.45
N LEU A 170 -12.74 25.20 4.64
CA LEU A 170 -13.83 25.89 5.33
C LEU A 170 -13.45 27.33 5.70
N ALA A 171 -12.22 27.54 6.20
CA ALA A 171 -11.72 28.88 6.55
C ALA A 171 -11.65 29.78 5.31
N GLU A 172 -11.08 29.29 4.21
CA GLU A 172 -10.94 30.00 2.94
C GLU A 172 -12.31 30.30 2.30
N ARG A 173 -13.33 29.46 2.56
CA ARG A 173 -14.73 29.68 2.15
C ARG A 173 -15.57 30.46 3.18
N GLY A 174 -14.94 31.05 4.19
CA GLY A 174 -15.59 32.01 5.11
C GLY A 174 -16.32 31.40 6.30
N ASP A 175 -16.08 30.13 6.66
CA ASP A 175 -16.55 29.60 7.95
C ASP A 175 -15.78 30.29 9.09
N PRO A 176 -16.47 30.97 10.05
CA PRO A 176 -15.82 31.73 11.10
C PRO A 176 -15.21 30.87 12.21
N ASN A 177 -15.55 29.58 12.29
CA ASN A 177 -14.97 28.67 13.28
C ASN A 177 -14.88 27.23 12.77
N PRO A 178 -13.98 26.95 11.80
CA PRO A 178 -13.80 25.61 11.25
C PRO A 178 -13.38 24.60 12.33
N SER A 179 -12.65 25.05 13.35
CA SER A 179 -12.13 24.26 14.47
C SER A 179 -13.22 23.66 15.37
N ARG A 180 -14.43 24.21 15.37
CA ARG A 180 -15.57 23.71 16.16
C ARG A 180 -16.11 22.39 15.64
N HIS A 181 -15.92 22.08 14.35
CA HIS A 181 -16.44 20.85 13.77
C HIS A 181 -15.60 19.65 14.23
N GLU A 182 -16.28 18.62 14.73
CA GLU A 182 -15.71 17.29 14.99
C GLU A 182 -15.55 16.53 13.67
N PHE A 183 -14.68 15.52 13.62
CA PHE A 183 -14.31 14.86 12.37
C PHE A 183 -15.50 14.48 11.44
N PRO A 184 -16.61 13.86 11.93
CA PRO A 184 -17.75 13.54 11.07
C PRO A 184 -18.53 14.78 10.58
N SER A 185 -18.71 15.79 11.43
CA SER A 185 -19.43 17.01 11.05
C SER A 185 -18.58 17.91 10.15
N LEU A 186 -17.26 17.88 10.30
CA LEU A 186 -16.29 18.56 9.47
C LEU A 186 -16.36 18.09 8.01
N THR A 187 -16.41 16.78 7.78
CA THR A 187 -16.58 16.20 6.43
C THR A 187 -17.87 16.66 5.77
N SER A 188 -18.98 16.58 6.50
CA SER A 188 -20.29 16.98 5.99
C SER A 188 -20.35 18.48 5.64
N ALA A 189 -19.78 19.32 6.51
CA ALA A 189 -19.71 20.76 6.30
C ALA A 189 -18.83 21.14 5.10
N CYS A 190 -17.65 20.53 4.98
CA CYS A 190 -16.75 20.77 3.87
C CYS A 190 -17.38 20.38 2.52
N LEU A 191 -18.01 19.20 2.43
CA LEU A 191 -18.69 18.78 1.20
C LEU A 191 -19.87 19.68 0.83
N ALA A 192 -20.61 20.19 1.82
CA ALA A 192 -21.68 21.15 1.58
C ALA A 192 -21.15 22.48 1.03
N GLN A 193 -20.10 23.04 1.64
CA GLN A 193 -19.46 24.28 1.20
C GLN A 193 -18.84 24.16 -0.20
N LEU A 194 -18.38 22.97 -0.57
CA LEU A 194 -17.86 22.65 -1.90
C LEU A 194 -18.97 22.39 -2.95
N GLY A 195 -20.26 22.44 -2.58
CA GLY A 195 -21.36 22.14 -3.52
C GLY A 195 -21.39 20.67 -3.97
N LEU A 196 -20.74 19.79 -3.21
CA LEU A 196 -20.67 18.35 -3.49
C LEU A 196 -21.84 17.58 -2.90
N ASN A 197 -22.53 18.16 -1.91
CA ASN A 197 -23.75 17.61 -1.36
C ASN A 197 -24.96 18.19 -2.10
N GLN A 198 -25.19 17.73 -3.33
CA GLN A 198 -26.37 18.13 -4.10
C GLN A 198 -27.59 17.36 -3.60
N GLY A 199 -28.76 18.01 -3.63
CA GLY A 199 -30.03 17.45 -3.15
C GLY A 199 -30.48 16.20 -3.94
N PRO A 200 -31.79 15.88 -3.95
CA PRO A 200 -32.26 14.68 -4.64
C PRO A 200 -31.79 14.67 -6.12
N PRO A 201 -31.31 13.51 -6.62
CA PRO A 201 -30.75 13.43 -7.97
C PRO A 201 -31.82 13.67 -9.03
N ASN A 202 -31.51 14.46 -10.06
CA ASN A 202 -32.42 14.79 -11.16
C ASN A 202 -32.19 13.93 -12.41
N SER A 203 -31.13 13.12 -12.43
CA SER A 203 -30.77 12.22 -13.51
C SER A 203 -30.06 10.96 -12.98
N GLU A 204 -29.95 9.92 -13.80
CA GLU A 204 -29.15 8.74 -13.45
C GLU A 204 -27.66 9.09 -13.28
N TRP A 205 -27.15 10.09 -14.02
CA TRP A 205 -25.80 10.61 -13.80
C TRP A 205 -25.63 11.22 -12.40
N ASP A 206 -26.56 12.08 -11.97
CA ASP A 206 -26.51 12.71 -10.65
C ASP A 206 -26.57 11.66 -9.54
N LYS A 207 -27.41 10.64 -9.71
CA LYS A 207 -27.53 9.53 -8.76
C LYS A 207 -26.21 8.78 -8.59
N LEU A 208 -25.54 8.42 -9.69
CA LEU A 208 -24.24 7.74 -9.64
C LEU A 208 -23.14 8.64 -9.05
N ARG A 209 -23.09 9.91 -9.47
CA ARG A 209 -22.14 10.90 -8.96
C ARG A 209 -22.32 11.12 -7.45
N ASN A 210 -23.55 11.30 -6.97
CA ASN A 210 -23.86 11.47 -5.55
C ASN A 210 -23.51 10.21 -4.76
N GLY A 211 -23.68 9.02 -5.35
CA GLY A 211 -23.23 7.75 -4.77
C GLY A 211 -21.72 7.70 -4.53
N ILE A 212 -20.92 8.14 -5.49
CA ILE A 212 -19.45 8.21 -5.36
C ILE A 212 -19.05 9.18 -4.24
N ILE A 213 -19.65 10.37 -4.20
CA ILE A 213 -19.38 11.38 -3.15
C ILE A 213 -19.78 10.86 -1.76
N SER A 214 -20.94 10.19 -1.67
CA SER A 214 -21.39 9.57 -0.42
C SER A 214 -20.41 8.50 0.07
N ASN A 215 -19.88 7.67 -0.85
CA ASN A 215 -18.89 6.67 -0.50
C ASN A 215 -17.57 7.30 -0.08
N ALA A 216 -17.11 8.38 -0.73
CA ALA A 216 -15.94 9.13 -0.28
C ALA A 216 -16.12 9.65 1.15
N SER A 217 -17.29 10.21 1.48
CA SER A 217 -17.62 10.66 2.84
C SER A 217 -17.60 9.51 3.86
N LYS A 218 -18.20 8.36 3.51
CA LYS A 218 -18.15 7.14 4.35
C LYS A 218 -16.73 6.65 4.57
N THR A 219 -15.88 6.71 3.54
CA THR A 219 -14.47 6.35 3.64
C THR A 219 -13.72 7.27 4.59
N VAL A 220 -13.91 8.59 4.51
CA VAL A 220 -13.36 9.53 5.50
C VAL A 220 -13.81 9.13 6.91
N GLY A 221 -15.10 8.87 7.12
CA GLY A 221 -15.62 8.41 8.40
C GLY A 221 -14.98 7.10 8.89
N ALA A 222 -14.78 6.13 7.99
CA ALA A 222 -14.12 4.86 8.30
C ALA A 222 -12.66 5.04 8.73
N ILE A 223 -11.90 5.95 8.10
CA ILE A 223 -10.54 6.31 8.52
C ILE A 223 -10.54 6.82 9.97
N GLY A 224 -11.51 7.68 10.31
CA GLY A 224 -11.67 8.19 11.68
C GLY A 224 -11.98 7.09 12.69
N MET A 225 -12.85 6.14 12.34
CA MET A 225 -13.16 4.99 13.18
C MET A 225 -11.96 4.05 13.34
N LEU A 226 -11.21 3.79 12.27
CA LEU A 226 -10.02 2.94 12.31
C LEU A 226 -8.91 3.57 13.16
N ARG A 227 -8.72 4.89 13.06
CA ARG A 227 -7.86 5.64 13.98
C ARG A 227 -8.30 5.45 15.43
N ASN A 228 -9.61 5.45 15.72
CA ASN A 228 -10.10 5.25 17.08
C ASN A 228 -9.99 3.78 17.54
N LEU A 229 -9.91 2.84 16.59
CA LEU A 229 -9.75 1.42 16.85
C LEU A 229 -8.29 1.08 17.20
N GLY A 230 -7.31 1.55 16.41
CA GLY A 230 -5.89 1.26 16.62
C GLY A 230 -5.04 2.39 17.20
N GLY A 231 -5.56 3.61 17.35
CA GLY A 231 -4.80 4.77 17.81
C GLY A 231 -4.76 4.97 19.33
N THR A 232 -3.65 5.56 19.79
CA THR A 232 -3.27 5.90 21.17
C THR A 232 -4.05 7.06 21.80
N GLY A 233 -5.07 7.59 21.11
CA GLY A 233 -5.68 8.90 21.37
C GLY A 233 -6.39 9.08 22.72
N HIS A 234 -6.58 8.01 23.50
CA HIS A 234 -7.17 8.07 24.83
C HIS A 234 -6.48 7.17 25.86
N GLY A 235 -5.23 6.75 25.64
CA GLY A 235 -4.45 5.95 26.60
C GLY A 235 -5.16 4.64 26.98
N ARG A 236 -5.05 3.61 26.14
CA ARG A 236 -5.64 2.29 26.40
C ARG A 236 -4.65 1.33 27.06
N VAL A 237 -5.21 0.34 27.76
CA VAL A 237 -4.48 -0.79 28.33
C VAL A 237 -3.80 -1.57 27.21
N LEU A 238 -2.49 -1.77 27.32
CA LEU A 238 -1.68 -2.55 26.37
C LEU A 238 -2.30 -3.94 26.16
N GLY A 239 -2.44 -4.38 24.90
CA GLY A 239 -2.85 -5.75 24.54
C GLY A 239 -4.35 -5.97 24.22
N GLN A 240 -5.17 -4.92 24.11
CA GLN A 240 -6.61 -5.05 23.74
C GLN A 240 -7.03 -4.33 22.46
N ALA A 241 -6.16 -3.52 21.85
CA ALA A 241 -6.46 -2.90 20.56
C ALA A 241 -6.16 -3.90 19.42
N PRO A 242 -6.99 -3.96 18.37
CA PRO A 242 -6.63 -4.69 17.15
C PRO A 242 -5.36 -4.08 16.56
N ASP A 243 -4.38 -4.92 16.23
CA ASP A 243 -3.21 -4.49 15.49
C ASP A 243 -3.64 -4.07 14.07
N ILE A 244 -3.43 -2.80 13.73
CA ILE A 244 -3.59 -2.32 12.36
C ILE A 244 -2.41 -2.88 11.56
N SER A 245 -2.69 -3.65 10.52
CA SER A 245 -1.65 -4.16 9.64
C SER A 245 -0.97 -3.02 8.86
N THR A 246 0.29 -3.21 8.47
CA THR A 246 0.97 -2.28 7.58
C THR A 246 0.19 -2.08 6.28
N GLU A 247 -0.38 -3.14 5.71
CA GLU A 247 -1.18 -3.10 4.49
C GLU A 247 -2.44 -2.23 4.66
N ASP A 248 -3.15 -2.35 5.78
CA ASP A 248 -4.34 -1.54 6.07
C ASP A 248 -3.96 -0.07 6.24
N ALA A 249 -2.84 0.22 6.93
CA ALA A 249 -2.37 1.60 7.08
C ALA A 249 -1.91 2.21 5.75
N GLN A 250 -1.30 1.42 4.86
CA GLN A 250 -0.95 1.84 3.50
C GLN A 250 -2.19 2.16 2.66
N LEU A 251 -3.23 1.30 2.73
CA LEU A 251 -4.51 1.56 2.09
C LEU A 251 -5.15 2.87 2.58
N VAL A 252 -5.13 3.09 3.89
CA VAL A 252 -5.65 4.32 4.52
C VAL A 252 -4.88 5.54 4.06
N ALA A 253 -3.54 5.50 4.09
CA ALA A 253 -2.68 6.60 3.67
C ALA A 253 -2.92 6.97 2.20
N ALA A 254 -2.89 5.99 1.29
CA ALA A 254 -3.15 6.19 -0.13
C ALA A 254 -4.53 6.79 -0.38
N THR A 255 -5.56 6.24 0.28
CA THR A 255 -6.94 6.74 0.18
C THR A 255 -7.07 8.16 0.72
N GLY A 256 -6.40 8.46 1.84
CA GLY A 256 -6.35 9.79 2.42
C GLY A 256 -5.72 10.82 1.50
N PHE A 257 -4.60 10.48 0.84
CA PHE A 257 -3.99 11.37 -0.15
C PHE A 257 -4.90 11.62 -1.35
N ILE A 258 -5.57 10.59 -1.88
CA ILE A 258 -6.53 10.74 -2.99
C ILE A 258 -7.69 11.67 -2.58
N LEU A 259 -8.25 11.49 -1.38
CA LEU A 259 -9.34 12.31 -0.87
C LEU A 259 -8.91 13.76 -0.64
N ALA A 260 -7.71 13.98 -0.06
CA ALA A 260 -7.14 15.31 0.13
C ALA A 260 -6.93 16.03 -1.22
N ALA A 261 -6.31 15.35 -2.19
CA ALA A 261 -6.10 15.86 -3.54
C ALA A 261 -7.43 16.24 -4.21
N TRP A 262 -8.43 15.37 -4.12
CA TRP A 262 -9.76 15.61 -4.69
C TRP A 262 -10.44 16.85 -4.08
N LEU A 263 -10.43 16.99 -2.75
CA LEU A 263 -11.01 18.14 -2.05
C LEU A 263 -10.32 19.45 -2.43
N LEU A 264 -8.99 19.48 -2.41
CA LEU A 264 -8.20 20.66 -2.78
C LEU A 264 -8.40 21.06 -4.25
N ARG A 265 -8.41 20.08 -5.16
CA ARG A 265 -8.66 20.33 -6.57
C ARG A 265 -10.07 20.91 -6.79
N HIS A 266 -11.08 20.39 -6.11
CA HIS A 266 -12.43 20.94 -6.22
C HIS A 266 -12.53 22.34 -5.63
N HIS A 267 -11.83 22.62 -4.54
CA HIS A 267 -11.76 23.97 -3.98
C HIS A 267 -11.23 24.98 -4.99
N ARG A 268 -10.15 24.63 -5.71
CA ARG A 268 -9.48 25.49 -6.71
C ARG A 268 -10.30 25.74 -7.99
N HIS A 269 -11.08 24.76 -8.42
CA HIS A 269 -11.91 24.87 -9.64
C HIS A 269 -13.33 25.37 -9.37
N GLY A 270 -13.67 25.63 -8.10
CA GLY A 270 -15.00 26.07 -7.68
C GLY A 270 -15.21 27.59 -7.72
N ASP A 271 -14.36 28.32 -8.44
CA ASP A 271 -14.50 29.74 -8.78
C ASP A 271 -15.04 29.92 -10.21
#